data_AF-A0A8H7CBF7-F1
#
_entry.id   AF-A0A8H7CBF7-F1
#
_cell.length_a   1.000
_cell.length_b   1.000
_cell.length_c   1.000
_cell.angle_alpha   90.00
_cell.angle_beta   90.00
_cell.angle_gamma   90.00
#
_symmetry.space_group_name_H-M   'P 1'
#
loop_
_entity.id
_entity.type
_entity.pdbx_description
1 polymer ?
#
loop_
_entity_poly.entity_id
_entity_poly.type
_entity_poly.pdbx_seq_one_letter_code
_entity_poly.pdbx_strand_id
1 'polypeptide(L)'
;MSRVLKSFPKALVRDDDNLPPIVHPFQSAAPQQLLVNCRTLLRMWENKVPGSEVFVRETIHREMNRIFQEHHSCDHIMLLSACQAYLLYSIYLFFCTDSDTSALVDTATMINPQELASSMSLRLYPPSAESAAQPRTGMHGSSPR
;
A
#
# COMPACT_ATOMS: atom_id res chain seq x y z
N MET A 1 8.85 -3.96 -21.52
CA MET A 1 8.66 -3.39 -20.16
C MET A 1 7.51 -4.04 -19.39
N SER A 2 6.29 -4.20 -19.93
CA SER A 2 5.14 -4.75 -19.15
C SER A 2 5.26 -6.22 -18.70
N ARG A 3 6.08 -7.06 -19.36
CA ARG A 3 6.23 -8.49 -19.02
C ARG A 3 6.80 -8.73 -17.62
N VAL A 4 7.66 -7.83 -17.14
CA VAL A 4 8.28 -7.93 -15.81
C VAL A 4 7.24 -7.60 -14.73
N LEU A 5 6.50 -6.50 -14.89
CA LEU A 5 5.45 -6.13 -13.92
C LEU A 5 4.34 -7.18 -13.87
N LYS A 6 3.96 -7.76 -15.01
CA LYS A 6 2.99 -8.88 -15.09
C LYS A 6 3.43 -10.12 -14.30
N SER A 7 4.74 -10.34 -14.11
CA SER A 7 5.21 -11.50 -13.36
C SER A 7 5.16 -11.30 -11.85
N PHE A 8 5.05 -10.07 -11.35
CA PHE A 8 5.11 -9.80 -9.91
C PHE A 8 3.93 -10.39 -9.12
N PRO A 9 2.66 -10.20 -9.55
CA PRO A 9 1.53 -10.83 -8.86
C PRO A 9 1.61 -12.36 -8.91
N LYS A 10 2.07 -12.91 -10.05
CA LYS A 10 2.26 -14.35 -10.21
C LYS A 10 3.37 -14.90 -9.32
N ALA A 11 4.46 -14.15 -9.15
CA ALA A 11 5.55 -14.49 -8.23
C ALA A 11 5.04 -14.52 -6.78
N LEU A 12 4.23 -13.55 -6.37
CA LEU A 12 3.64 -13.53 -5.02
C LEU A 12 2.74 -14.74 -4.74
N VAL A 13 2.00 -15.20 -5.75
CA VAL A 13 1.08 -16.33 -5.64
C VAL A 13 1.82 -17.66 -5.47
N ARG A 14 3.03 -17.80 -6.03
CA ARG A 14 3.86 -19.00 -5.90
C ARG A 14 4.24 -19.22 -4.43
N ASP A 15 4.25 -20.47 -3.98
CA ASP A 15 4.65 -20.89 -2.63
C ASP A 15 6.16 -21.04 -2.47
N ASP A 16 6.94 -20.25 -3.21
CA ASP A 16 8.39 -20.21 -3.13
C ASP A 16 8.89 -18.90 -2.51
N ASP A 17 10.16 -18.89 -2.08
CA ASP A 17 10.82 -17.71 -1.51
C ASP A 17 11.13 -16.62 -2.56
N ASN A 18 10.72 -16.81 -3.82
CA ASN A 18 10.95 -15.88 -4.92
C ASN A 18 9.91 -14.77 -4.93
N LEU A 19 9.94 -13.94 -3.88
CA LEU A 19 9.08 -12.77 -3.79
C LEU A 19 9.44 -11.72 -4.86
N PRO A 20 8.45 -10.97 -5.35
CA PRO A 20 8.73 -9.84 -6.24
C PRO A 20 9.62 -8.81 -5.51
N PRO A 21 10.49 -8.08 -6.22
CA PRO A 21 11.47 -7.16 -5.61
C PRO A 21 10.84 -6.02 -4.80
N ILE A 22 9.54 -5.81 -4.93
CA ILE A 22 8.76 -4.81 -4.19
C ILE A 22 8.44 -5.31 -2.77
N VAL A 23 8.35 -6.62 -2.56
CA VAL A 23 8.06 -7.22 -1.25
C VAL A 23 9.37 -7.52 -0.55
N HIS A 24 9.54 -6.96 0.65
CA HIS A 24 10.78 -7.10 1.38
C HIS A 24 10.90 -8.53 1.95
N PRO A 25 12.06 -9.22 1.86
CA PRO A 25 12.20 -10.61 2.29
C PRO A 25 11.82 -10.87 3.77
N PHE A 26 12.03 -9.88 4.64
CA PHE A 26 11.60 -9.95 6.04
C PHE A 26 10.08 -10.17 6.21
N GLN A 27 9.27 -9.67 5.27
CA GLN A 27 7.82 -9.87 5.25
C GLN A 27 7.43 -11.26 4.72
N SER A 28 8.38 -12.07 4.23
CA SER A 28 8.15 -13.51 3.98
C SER A 28 8.12 -14.29 5.30
N ALA A 29 9.05 -13.98 6.20
CA ALA A 29 9.21 -14.68 7.48
C ALA A 29 8.12 -14.32 8.50
N ALA A 30 7.61 -13.09 8.44
CA ALA A 30 6.50 -12.61 9.27
C ALA A 30 5.56 -11.74 8.42
N PRO A 31 4.68 -12.36 7.61
CA PRO A 31 3.85 -11.62 6.68
C PRO A 31 2.80 -10.81 7.44
N GLN A 32 2.78 -9.52 7.15
CA GLN A 32 1.72 -8.62 7.60
C GLN A 32 0.40 -9.06 6.97
N GLN A 33 -0.70 -8.91 7.72
CA GLN A 33 -2.02 -9.37 7.30
C GLN A 33 -2.43 -8.83 5.92
N LEU A 34 -2.04 -7.60 5.58
CA LEU A 34 -2.31 -6.98 4.28
C LEU A 34 -1.67 -7.74 3.11
N LEU A 35 -0.44 -8.25 3.26
CA LEU A 35 0.22 -9.06 2.24
C LEU A 35 -0.37 -10.47 2.15
N VAL A 36 -0.79 -11.05 3.28
CA VAL A 36 -1.50 -12.34 3.30
C VAL A 36 -2.84 -12.24 2.54
N ASN A 37 -3.60 -11.17 2.78
CA ASN A 37 -4.84 -10.90 2.07
C ASN A 37 -4.57 -10.67 0.57
N CYS A 38 -3.54 -9.88 0.23
CA CYS A 38 -3.09 -9.65 -1.14
C CYS A 38 -2.84 -10.94 -1.89
N ARG A 39 -2.04 -11.82 -1.29
CA ARG A 39 -1.74 -13.14 -1.84
C ARG A 39 -2.99 -13.99 -2.04
N THR A 40 -3.91 -13.97 -1.07
CA THR A 40 -5.17 -14.71 -1.13
C THR A 40 -6.06 -14.24 -2.27
N LEU A 41 -6.27 -12.92 -2.42
CA LEU A 41 -7.11 -12.38 -3.49
C LEU A 41 -6.48 -12.57 -4.87
N LEU A 42 -5.16 -12.44 -5.00
CA LEU A 42 -4.46 -12.74 -6.25
C LEU A 42 -4.56 -14.23 -6.61
N ARG A 43 -4.50 -15.14 -5.63
CA ARG A 43 -4.78 -16.58 -5.84
C ARG A 43 -6.20 -16.83 -6.29
N MET A 44 -7.17 -16.15 -5.69
CA MET A 44 -8.57 -16.27 -6.09
C MET A 44 -8.78 -15.85 -7.55
N TRP A 45 -8.05 -14.84 -8.03
CA TRP A 45 -8.15 -14.46 -9.44
C TRP A 45 -7.45 -15.44 -10.38
N GLU A 46 -6.24 -15.90 -10.05
CA GLU A 46 -5.53 -16.87 -10.89
C GLU A 46 -6.33 -18.18 -11.03
N ASN A 47 -7.05 -18.57 -9.97
CA ASN A 47 -7.86 -19.79 -9.93
C ASN A 47 -9.38 -19.53 -10.07
N LYS A 48 -9.78 -18.37 -10.59
CA LYS A 48 -11.19 -18.00 -10.73
C LYS A 48 -11.92 -18.96 -11.65
N VAL A 49 -13.20 -19.20 -11.36
CA VAL A 49 -14.11 -19.95 -12.24
C VAL A 49 -14.65 -18.99 -13.31
N PRO A 50 -14.84 -19.41 -14.57
CA PRO A 50 -15.46 -18.57 -15.59
C PRO A 50 -16.78 -17.95 -15.11
N GLY A 51 -16.92 -16.64 -15.27
CA GLY A 51 -18.08 -15.86 -14.80
C GLY A 51 -17.92 -15.24 -13.41
N SER A 52 -16.86 -15.57 -12.66
CA SER A 52 -16.57 -14.96 -11.34
C SER A 52 -15.59 -13.78 -11.39
N GLU A 53 -15.13 -13.39 -12.58
CA GLU A 53 -14.13 -12.33 -12.81
C GLU A 53 -14.54 -11.02 -12.13
N VAL A 54 -15.80 -10.61 -12.32
CA VAL A 54 -16.34 -9.37 -11.76
C VAL A 54 -16.34 -9.43 -10.24
N PHE A 55 -16.76 -10.55 -9.65
CA PHE A 55 -16.81 -10.72 -8.20
C PHE A 55 -15.41 -10.62 -7.57
N VAL A 56 -14.42 -11.33 -8.14
CA VAL A 56 -13.04 -11.27 -7.62
C VAL A 56 -12.48 -9.85 -7.79
N ARG A 57 -12.83 -9.14 -8.87
CA ARG A 57 -12.42 -7.74 -9.10
C ARG A 57 -12.96 -6.80 -8.04
N GLU A 58 -14.26 -6.86 -7.80
CA GLU A 58 -14.94 -6.02 -6.80
C GLU A 58 -14.38 -6.28 -5.40
N THR A 59 -14.01 -7.53 -5.12
CA THR A 59 -13.37 -7.90 -3.85
C THR A 59 -11.98 -7.25 -3.73
N ILE A 60 -11.18 -7.25 -4.81
CA ILE A 60 -9.89 -6.55 -4.86
C ILE A 60 -10.07 -5.04 -4.66
N HIS A 61 -10.99 -4.39 -5.38
CA HIS A 61 -11.25 -2.95 -5.22
C HIS A 61 -11.69 -2.59 -3.81
N ARG A 62 -12.57 -3.40 -3.21
CA ARG A 62 -13.00 -3.20 -1.81
C ARG A 62 -11.82 -3.27 -0.85
N GLU A 63 -10.93 -4.24 -1.04
CA GLU A 63 -9.73 -4.36 -0.21
C GLU A 63 -8.79 -3.16 -0.41
N MET A 64 -8.60 -2.70 -1.64
CA MET A 64 -7.83 -1.48 -1.93
C MET A 64 -8.40 -0.25 -1.22
N ASN A 65 -9.73 -0.07 -1.30
CA ASN A 65 -10.42 1.02 -0.60
C ASN A 65 -10.25 0.91 0.92
N ARG A 66 -10.37 -0.30 1.49
CA ARG A 66 -10.15 -0.53 2.92
C ARG A 66 -8.73 -0.15 3.32
N ILE A 67 -7.72 -0.62 2.58
CA ILE A 67 -6.31 -0.29 2.81
C ILE A 67 -6.12 1.23 2.82
N PHE A 68 -6.67 1.93 1.84
CA PHE A 68 -6.53 3.38 1.74
C PHE A 68 -7.26 4.12 2.87
N GLN A 69 -8.44 3.69 3.29
CA GLN A 69 -9.16 4.35 4.39
C GLN A 69 -8.45 4.16 5.74
N GLU A 70 -7.89 2.98 5.97
CA GLU A 70 -7.28 2.59 7.24
C GLU A 70 -5.78 2.92 7.34
N HIS A 71 -5.14 3.40 6.28
CA HIS A 71 -3.67 3.58 6.25
C HIS A 71 -3.15 4.57 7.31
N HIS A 72 -3.98 5.53 7.73
CA HIS A 72 -3.60 6.52 8.75
C HIS A 72 -3.34 5.89 10.12
N SER A 73 -4.01 4.78 10.46
CA SER A 73 -3.83 4.09 11.74
C SER A 73 -2.74 3.01 11.71
N CYS A 74 -2.21 2.67 10.54
CA CYS A 74 -1.13 1.70 10.40
C CYS A 74 0.16 2.20 11.08
N ASP A 75 0.96 1.30 11.65
CA ASP A 75 2.34 1.62 12.00
C ASP A 75 3.24 1.67 10.74
N HIS A 76 4.54 1.90 10.91
CA HIS A 76 5.46 2.01 9.77
C HIS A 76 5.54 0.73 8.92
N ILE A 77 5.56 -0.44 9.56
CA ILE A 77 5.72 -1.74 8.88
C ILE A 77 4.40 -2.14 8.20
N MET A 78 3.27 -1.88 8.84
CA MET A 78 1.94 -2.05 8.26
C MET A 78 1.73 -1.11 7.07
N LEU A 79 2.20 0.13 7.14
CA LEU A 79 2.09 1.08 6.04
C LEU A 79 2.97 0.67 4.85
N LEU A 80 4.17 0.14 5.09
CA LEU A 80 4.98 -0.47 4.03
C LEU A 80 4.23 -1.63 3.36
N SER A 81 3.63 -2.51 4.18
CA SER A 81 2.80 -3.61 3.67
C SER A 81 1.59 -3.13 2.88
N ALA A 82 0.96 -2.04 3.29
CA ALA A 82 -0.15 -1.39 2.58
C ALA A 82 0.30 -0.91 1.19
N CYS A 83 1.42 -0.17 1.12
CA CYS A 83 2.00 0.30 -0.13
C CYS A 83 2.27 -0.85 -1.11
N GLN A 84 2.89 -1.93 -0.63
CA GLN A 84 3.26 -3.09 -1.45
C GLN A 84 2.02 -3.83 -1.96
N ALA A 85 1.06 -4.11 -1.08
CA ALA A 85 -0.19 -4.78 -1.44
C ALA A 85 -0.99 -3.95 -2.46
N TYR A 86 -1.11 -2.65 -2.23
CA TYR A 86 -1.81 -1.74 -3.14
C TYR A 86 -1.16 -1.71 -4.52
N LEU A 87 0.18 -1.63 -4.59
CA LEU A 87 0.91 -1.63 -5.85
C LEU A 87 0.76 -2.95 -6.60
N LEU A 88 0.78 -4.09 -5.91
CA LEU A 88 0.54 -5.41 -6.51
C LEU A 88 -0.87 -5.52 -7.09
N TYR A 89 -1.90 -5.03 -6.39
CA TYR A 89 -3.25 -4.97 -6.93
C TYR A 89 -3.34 -4.04 -8.15
N SER A 90 -2.74 -2.85 -8.11
CA SER A 90 -2.73 -1.92 -9.25
C SER A 90 -2.05 -2.53 -10.48
N ILE A 91 -0.89 -3.15 -10.31
CA ILE A 91 -0.18 -3.86 -11.39
C ILE A 91 -1.08 -4.95 -11.98
N TYR A 92 -1.75 -5.70 -11.11
CA TYR A 92 -2.59 -6.81 -11.53
C TYR A 92 -3.83 -6.35 -12.30
N LEU A 93 -4.55 -5.37 -11.78
CA LEU A 93 -5.72 -4.79 -12.44
C LEU A 93 -5.35 -4.18 -13.79
N PHE A 94 -4.21 -3.48 -13.88
CA PHE A 94 -3.77 -2.81 -15.11
C PHE A 94 -3.24 -3.79 -16.16
N PHE A 95 -2.53 -4.85 -15.76
CA PHE A 95 -1.80 -5.69 -16.70
C PHE A 95 -2.32 -7.13 -16.86
N CYS A 96 -3.10 -7.65 -15.92
CA CYS A 96 -3.50 -9.07 -15.87
C CYS A 96 -5.02 -9.29 -16.02
N THR A 97 -5.79 -8.23 -16.26
CA THR A 97 -7.21 -8.30 -16.62
C THR A 97 -7.37 -8.27 -18.14
N ASP A 98 -8.34 -9.00 -18.68
CA ASP A 98 -8.59 -9.05 -20.12
C ASP A 98 -9.07 -7.68 -20.65
N SER A 99 -8.69 -7.33 -21.88
CA SER A 99 -8.75 -5.95 -22.42
C SER A 99 -10.14 -5.32 -22.40
N ASP A 100 -11.20 -6.13 -22.40
CA ASP A 100 -12.59 -5.64 -22.36
C ASP A 100 -12.96 -5.00 -21.01
N THR A 101 -12.06 -5.08 -20.04
CA THR A 101 -12.26 -4.58 -18.68
C THR A 101 -11.35 -3.40 -18.33
N SER A 102 -10.65 -2.87 -19.34
CA SER A 102 -9.73 -1.70 -19.26
C SER A 102 -10.40 -0.40 -18.79
N ALA A 103 -11.73 -0.33 -18.70
CA ALA A 103 -12.46 0.86 -18.27
C ALA A 103 -12.38 1.15 -16.76
N LEU A 104 -11.75 0.30 -15.94
CA LEU A 104 -11.89 0.33 -14.48
C LEU A 104 -10.65 0.74 -13.68
N VAL A 105 -9.52 1.07 -14.30
CA VAL A 105 -8.41 1.71 -13.57
C VAL A 105 -8.78 3.17 -13.37
N ASP A 106 -9.59 3.42 -12.35
CA ASP A 106 -10.00 4.77 -12.00
C ASP A 106 -8.84 5.57 -11.39
N THR A 107 -8.96 6.89 -11.44
CA THR A 107 -8.05 7.89 -10.90
C THR A 107 -7.59 7.55 -9.49
N ALA A 108 -8.48 7.05 -8.63
CA ALA A 108 -8.14 6.61 -7.27
C ALA A 108 -7.08 5.49 -7.24
N THR A 109 -7.12 4.55 -8.19
CA THR A 109 -6.13 3.47 -8.30
C THR A 109 -4.72 4.00 -8.63
N MET A 110 -4.64 5.17 -9.29
CA MET A 110 -3.38 5.85 -9.63
C MET A 110 -2.89 6.83 -8.55
N ILE A 111 -3.81 7.54 -7.88
CA ILE A 111 -3.46 8.59 -6.90
C ILE A 111 -3.14 7.98 -5.53
N ASN A 112 -3.98 7.08 -5.03
CA ASN A 112 -3.85 6.51 -3.69
C ASN A 112 -2.45 5.92 -3.39
N PRO A 113 -1.77 5.22 -4.32
CA PRO A 113 -0.40 4.77 -4.09
C PRO A 113 0.59 5.91 -3.78
N GLN A 114 0.42 7.08 -4.42
CA GLN A 114 1.30 8.23 -4.23
C GLN A 114 1.11 8.84 -2.85
N GLU A 115 -0.13 8.89 -2.38
CA GLU A 115 -0.47 9.35 -1.03
C GLU A 115 0.06 8.39 0.03
N LEU A 116 -0.13 7.07 -0.14
CA LEU A 116 0.45 6.06 0.74
C LEU A 116 1.98 6.19 0.83
N ALA A 117 2.66 6.37 -0.30
CA ALA A 117 4.11 6.57 -0.34
C ALA A 117 4.55 7.88 0.36
N SER A 118 3.76 8.93 0.21
CA SER A 118 4.00 10.22 0.89
C SER A 118 3.85 10.10 2.40
N SER A 119 2.77 9.47 2.88
CA SER A 119 2.54 9.17 4.30
C SER A 119 3.66 8.31 4.90
N MET A 120 4.16 7.33 4.15
CA MET A 120 5.28 6.48 4.59
C MET A 120 6.58 7.28 4.71
N SER A 121 6.85 8.17 3.75
CA SER A 121 8.03 9.03 3.75
C SER A 121 8.03 10.03 4.91
N LEU A 122 6.89 10.68 5.17
CA LEU A 122 6.72 11.65 6.27
C LEU A 122 6.88 11.00 7.65
N ARG A 123 6.56 9.71 7.79
CA ARG A 123 6.74 8.98 9.05
C ARG A 123 8.19 8.53 9.26
N LEU A 124 8.92 8.30 8.18
CA LEU A 124 10.34 7.98 8.22
C LEU A 124 11.19 9.24 8.50
N TYR A 125 10.70 10.41 8.08
CA TYR A 125 11.30 11.70 8.31
C TYR A 125 10.32 12.60 9.09
N PRO A 126 10.19 12.43 10.42
CA PRO A 126 9.38 13.37 11.19
C PRO A 126 9.91 14.77 10.89
N PRO A 127 9.05 15.76 10.57
CA PRO A 127 9.49 17.12 10.34
C PRO A 127 10.35 17.51 11.54
N SER A 128 11.60 17.87 11.25
CA SER A 128 12.63 18.23 12.22
C SER A 128 12.01 18.95 13.40
N ALA A 129 12.40 18.57 14.61
CA ALA A 129 12.06 19.22 15.87
C ALA A 129 12.58 20.66 15.92
N GLU A 130 12.08 21.51 15.03
CA GLU A 130 12.50 22.89 14.77
C GLU A 130 11.26 23.79 14.88
N SER A 131 10.46 23.55 15.93
CA SER A 131 9.45 24.50 16.40
C SER A 131 9.09 24.33 17.89
N ALA A 132 9.87 23.57 18.67
CA ALA A 132 9.63 23.38 20.11
C ALA A 132 10.69 24.07 21.00
N ALA A 133 11.53 24.95 20.44
CA ALA A 133 12.51 25.72 21.19
C ALA A 133 12.40 27.23 20.89
N GLN A 134 11.22 27.81 21.09
CA GLN A 134 11.14 29.23 21.43
C GLN A 134 10.78 29.32 22.92
N PRO A 135 11.72 29.66 23.81
CA PRO A 135 11.36 29.97 25.18
C PRO A 135 10.47 31.21 25.15
N ARG A 136 9.20 31.05 25.52
CA ARG A 136 8.36 32.17 25.96
C ARG A 136 8.92 32.68 27.28
N THR A 137 9.92 33.56 27.24
CA THR A 137 10.21 34.43 28.39
C THR A 137 9.18 35.54 28.41
N GLY A 138 8.01 35.22 28.98
CA GLY A 138 7.06 36.20 29.49
C GLY A 138 7.30 36.46 30.98
N MET A 139 7.63 37.72 31.28
CA MET A 139 7.28 38.49 32.49
C MET A 139 7.68 38.00 33.89
N HIS A 140 8.50 38.80 34.58
CA HIS A 140 8.33 39.37 35.95
C HIS A 140 9.73 39.81 36.45
N GLY A 141 9.99 41.00 37.00
CA GLY A 141 9.17 42.11 37.44
C GLY A 141 10.05 43.13 38.19
N SER A 142 9.40 44.18 38.68
CA SER A 142 9.77 44.96 39.87
C SER A 142 10.87 46.04 39.77
N SER A 143 10.38 47.29 39.84
CA SER A 143 10.95 48.50 40.52
C SER A 143 11.85 48.16 41.73
N PRO A 144 12.85 48.97 42.17
CA PRO A 144 12.81 50.43 42.46
C PRO A 144 14.05 51.20 41.92
N ARG A 145 14.17 52.53 41.93
CA ARG A 145 13.87 53.54 42.94
C ARG A 145 13.97 54.93 42.30
#